data_AF-A0A7C4P121-F1
#
_entry.id   AF-A0A7C4P121-F1
#
_cell.length_a   1.000
_cell.length_b   1.000
_cell.length_c   1.000
_cell.angle_alpha   90.00
_cell.angle_beta   90.00
_cell.angle_gamma   90.00
#
_symmetry.space_group_name_H-M   'P 1'
#
loop_
_entity.id
_entity.type
_entity.pdbx_description
1 polymer ?
#
loop_
_entity_poly.entity_id
_entity_poly.type
_entity_poly.pdbx_seq_one_letter_code
_entity_poly.pdbx_strand_id
1 'polypeptide(L)'
;MRPSFQILQKKKDLLYKLNILSVAASYDNSCSSSGRKRETPAYGLKNSYLSGIYYTWGSDGRCVPLLKILLTNYCINNCKYCINRRINDVPRAIFSPEEIAYLTV
;
A
#
# COMPACT_ATOMS: atom_id res chain seq x y z
N MET A 1 7.09 -32.58 4.75
CA MET A 1 7.19 -31.24 4.11
C MET A 1 8.09 -30.37 4.97
N ARG A 2 9.07 -29.67 4.37
CA ARG A 2 10.10 -28.91 5.12
C ARG A 2 9.54 -27.56 5.59
N PRO A 3 9.57 -27.23 6.90
CA PRO A 3 8.96 -26.02 7.47
C PRO A 3 9.46 -24.71 6.82
N SER A 4 10.70 -24.70 6.33
CA SER A 4 11.35 -23.56 5.68
C SER A 4 10.68 -23.10 4.38
N PHE A 5 10.10 -24.02 3.59
CA PHE A 5 9.42 -23.67 2.35
C PHE A 5 8.10 -22.92 2.60
N GLN A 6 7.34 -23.35 3.60
CA GLN A 6 6.06 -22.75 3.97
C GLN A 6 6.23 -21.33 4.52
N ILE A 7 7.32 -21.07 5.25
CA ILE A 7 7.68 -19.73 5.74
C ILE A 7 8.01 -18.78 4.58
N LEU A 8 8.80 -19.23 3.61
CA LEU A 8 9.16 -18.43 2.43
C LEU A 8 7.94 -18.09 1.58
N GLN A 9 7.03 -19.05 1.39
CA GLN A 9 5.79 -18.84 0.65
C GLN A 9 4.88 -17.83 1.35
N LYS A 10 4.73 -17.91 2.67
CA LYS A 10 3.96 -16.95 3.47
C LYS A 10 4.56 -15.54 3.42
N LYS A 11 5.90 -15.40 3.48
CA LYS A 11 6.57 -14.11 3.36
C LYS A 11 6.40 -13.48 1.98
N LYS A 12 6.45 -14.29 0.91
CA LYS A 12 6.21 -13.83 -0.46
C LYS A 12 4.77 -13.34 -0.64
N ASP A 13 3.80 -14.02 -0.04
CA ASP A 13 2.39 -13.62 -0.04
C ASP A 13 2.16 -12.30 0.70
N LEU A 14 2.76 -12.12 1.89
CA LEU A 14 2.68 -10.86 2.65
C LEU A 14 3.18 -9.65 1.86
N LEU A 15 4.35 -9.77 1.22
CA LEU A 15 4.92 -8.68 0.41
C LEU A 15 4.07 -8.39 -0.83
N TYR A 16 3.46 -9.41 -1.42
CA TYR A 16 2.56 -9.24 -2.55
C TYR A 16 1.29 -8.49 -2.17
N LYS A 17 0.63 -8.89 -1.07
CA LYS A 17 -0.52 -8.17 -0.50
C LYS A 17 -0.16 -6.73 -0.14
N LEU A 18 1.02 -6.52 0.47
CA LEU A 18 1.53 -5.19 0.82
C LEU A 18 1.66 -4.30 -0.41
N ASN A 19 2.18 -4.83 -1.52
CA ASN A 19 2.30 -4.09 -2.76
C ASN A 19 0.93 -3.65 -3.28
N ILE A 20 -0.02 -4.58 -3.42
CA ILE A 20 -1.39 -4.27 -3.89
C ILE A 20 -2.05 -3.21 -3.02
N LEU A 21 -2.01 -3.40 -1.71
CA LEU A 21 -2.77 -2.57 -0.77
C LEU A 21 -2.11 -1.22 -0.52
N SER A 22 -0.79 -1.10 -0.70
CA SER A 22 -0.10 0.18 -0.66
C SER A 22 -0.44 1.08 -1.85
N VAL A 23 -0.50 0.52 -3.06
CA VAL A 23 -0.94 1.21 -4.27
C VAL A 23 -2.41 1.61 -4.16
N ALA A 24 -3.27 0.70 -3.69
CA ALA A 24 -4.68 0.98 -3.49
C ALA A 24 -4.93 2.12 -2.48
N ALA A 25 -4.10 2.22 -1.43
CA ALA A 25 -4.15 3.29 -0.44
C ALA A 25 -3.69 4.66 -0.99
N SER A 26 -2.90 4.70 -2.07
CA SER A 26 -2.45 5.96 -2.69
C SER A 26 -3.59 6.80 -3.26
N TYR A 27 -4.75 6.19 -3.51
CA TYR A 27 -5.95 6.85 -4.03
C TYR A 27 -6.90 7.33 -2.93
N ASP A 28 -6.54 7.13 -1.66
CA ASP A 28 -7.29 7.67 -0.54
C ASP A 28 -6.95 9.15 -0.33
N ASN A 29 -7.92 10.02 -0.64
CA ASN A 29 -7.83 11.50 -0.67
C ASN A 29 -7.47 12.15 0.69
N SER A 30 -7.31 11.37 1.76
CA SER A 30 -6.90 11.86 3.07
C SER A 30 -5.40 12.24 3.17
N CYS A 31 -4.57 11.92 2.17
CA CYS A 31 -3.12 12.18 2.23
C CYS A 31 -2.69 13.40 1.39
N SER A 32 -2.53 14.55 2.04
CA SER A 32 -1.88 15.73 1.46
C SER A 32 -0.38 15.75 1.77
N SER A 33 0.45 14.96 1.07
CA SER A 33 1.89 15.25 0.91
C SER A 33 2.69 14.17 0.18
N SER A 34 2.65 14.20 -1.15
CA SER A 34 3.63 13.52 -2.00
C SER A 34 4.77 14.49 -2.31
N GLY A 35 5.74 14.61 -1.41
CA GLY A 35 6.62 15.77 -1.34
C GLY A 35 8.14 15.56 -1.38
N ARG A 36 8.69 14.51 -2.01
CA ARG A 36 10.04 14.60 -2.60
C ARG A 36 10.34 13.52 -3.64
N LYS A 37 10.60 13.96 -4.87
CA LYS A 37 11.23 13.21 -5.96
C LYS A 37 12.74 13.37 -5.80
N ARG A 38 13.51 12.27 -5.78
CA ARG A 38 14.88 12.26 -6.33
C ARG A 38 14.72 11.87 -7.81
N GLU A 39 15.39 12.61 -8.68
CA GLU A 39 15.15 12.61 -10.13
C GLU A 39 15.32 11.22 -10.77
N THR A 40 14.36 10.82 -11.61
CA THR A 40 14.48 9.77 -12.64
C THR A 40 13.61 10.17 -13.85
N PRO A 41 14.01 9.87 -15.10
CA PRO A 41 13.62 10.65 -16.27
C PRO A 41 12.29 10.27 -16.95
N ALA A 42 11.68 11.32 -17.53
CA ALA A 42 10.81 11.50 -18.70
C ALA A 42 9.68 10.55 -19.16
N TYR A 43 9.57 9.27 -18.78
CA TYR A 43 8.44 8.43 -19.24
C TYR A 43 7.56 7.98 -18.07
N GLY A 44 6.49 8.76 -17.83
CA GLY A 44 5.67 8.70 -16.64
C GLY A 44 4.70 7.52 -16.58
N LEU A 45 5.03 6.54 -15.75
CA LEU A 45 4.08 6.03 -14.76
C LEU A 45 4.58 6.41 -13.38
N LYS A 46 3.65 6.90 -12.56
CA LYS A 46 3.87 7.40 -11.20
C LYS A 46 4.82 6.48 -10.45
N ASN A 47 5.95 7.05 -10.02
CA ASN A 47 6.91 6.42 -9.13
C ASN A 47 6.21 6.20 -7.78
N SER A 48 5.46 5.09 -7.70
CA SER A 48 4.62 4.74 -6.58
C SER A 48 5.54 4.16 -5.53
N TYR A 49 5.85 4.99 -4.55
CA TYR A 49 5.97 4.68 -3.13
C TYR A 49 6.55 3.31 -2.80
N LEU A 50 7.73 3.29 -2.16
CA LEU A 50 8.22 2.17 -1.37
C LEU A 50 7.07 1.62 -0.50
N SER A 51 6.44 0.53 -0.93
CA SER A 51 5.54 -0.35 -0.17
C SER A 51 4.60 0.34 0.85
N GLY A 52 4.04 1.50 0.53
CA GLY A 52 3.09 2.20 1.40
C GLY A 52 3.70 3.14 2.44
N ILE A 53 4.94 3.60 2.27
CA ILE A 53 5.54 4.63 3.12
C ILE A 53 5.16 6.03 2.61
N TYR A 54 4.55 6.83 3.46
CA TYR A 54 4.14 8.21 3.22
C TYR A 54 4.80 9.13 4.22
N TYR A 55 5.14 10.34 3.81
CA TYR A 55 5.72 11.35 4.70
C TYR A 55 4.62 12.30 5.15
N THR A 56 4.52 12.51 6.46
CA THR A 56 3.65 13.51 7.07
C THR A 56 4.45 14.44 7.98
N TRP A 57 3.86 15.57 8.34
CA TRP A 57 4.47 16.55 9.24
C TRP A 57 3.74 16.55 10.57
N GLY A 58 4.51 16.43 11.66
CA GLY A 58 4.02 16.65 13.01
C GLY A 58 3.69 18.13 13.25
N SER A 59 2.96 18.42 14.32
CA SER A 59 2.65 19.78 14.75
C SER A 59 3.90 20.60 15.12
N ASP A 60 5.02 19.92 15.39
CA ASP A 60 6.35 20.49 15.63
C ASP A 60 7.15 20.76 14.34
N GLY A 61 6.56 20.51 13.16
CA GLY A 61 7.19 20.71 11.86
C GLY A 61 8.14 19.60 11.44
N ARG A 62 8.28 18.51 12.22
CA ARG A 62 9.13 17.38 11.85
C ARG A 62 8.46 16.50 10.81
N CYS A 63 9.22 16.12 9.79
CA CYS A 63 8.79 15.17 8.78
C CYS A 63 9.00 13.74 9.30
N VAL A 64 7.93 12.94 9.35
CA VAL A 64 7.94 11.56 9.83
C VAL A 64 7.42 10.60 8.75
N PRO A 65 8.08 9.45 8.53
CA PRO A 65 7.57 8.41 7.65
C PRO A 65 6.50 7.59 8.38
N LEU A 66 5.36 7.35 7.71
CA LEU A 66 4.27 6.49 8.17
C LEU A 66 3.99 5.40 7.14
N LEU A 67 3.74 4.18 7.62
CA LEU A 67 3.20 3.10 6.80
C LEU A 67 1.69 3.28 6.67
N LYS A 68 1.20 3.67 5.49
CA LYS A 68 -0.23 3.77 5.16
C LYS A 68 -0.57 2.72 4.10
N ILE A 69 -1.44 1.79 4.47
CA ILE A 69 -1.95 0.72 3.61
C ILE A 69 -3.44 0.52 3.88
N LEU A 70 -4.15 -0.07 2.92
CA LEU A 70 -5.51 -0.56 3.17
C LEU A 70 -5.46 -1.93 3.85
N LEU A 71 -6.42 -2.22 4.73
CA LEU A 71 -6.71 -3.58 5.18
C LEU A 71 -7.16 -4.46 3.99
N THR A 72 -7.99 -3.87 3.11
CA THR A 72 -8.44 -4.50 1.87
C THR A 72 -8.85 -3.46 0.83
N ASN A 73 -8.72 -3.78 -0.45
CA ASN A 73 -9.28 -3.00 -1.56
C ASN A 73 -10.50 -3.67 -2.22
N TYR A 74 -11.10 -4.68 -1.60
CA TYR A 74 -12.43 -5.18 -1.98
C TYR A 74 -13.49 -4.16 -1.56
N CYS A 75 -14.11 -3.49 -2.54
CA CYS A 75 -15.15 -2.50 -2.30
C CYS A 75 -16.49 -3.03 -2.82
N ILE A 76 -17.54 -2.95 -2.02
CA ILE A 76 -18.91 -3.32 -2.41
C ILE A 76 -19.61 -2.25 -3.27
N ASN A 77 -19.06 -1.03 -3.28
CA ASN A 77 -19.66 0.15 -3.90
C ASN A 77 -19.11 0.40 -5.31
N ASN A 78 -19.88 1.15 -6.10
CA ASN A 78 -19.53 1.53 -7.47
C ASN A 78 -19.32 3.05 -7.62
N CYS A 79 -18.55 3.67 -6.72
CA CYS A 79 -18.29 5.11 -6.77
C CYS A 79 -17.62 5.51 -8.09
N LYS A 80 -18.13 6.56 -8.76
CA LYS A 80 -17.68 6.99 -10.10
C LYS A 80 -16.18 7.30 -10.19
N TYR A 81 -15.60 7.77 -9.10
CA TYR A 81 -14.21 8.25 -9.01
C TYR A 81 -13.27 7.29 -8.27
N CYS A 82 -13.77 6.19 -7.68
CA CYS A 82 -12.93 5.29 -6.91
C CYS A 82 -12.29 4.23 -7.82
N ILE A 83 -10.96 4.16 -7.85
CA ILE A 83 -10.25 3.11 -8.62
C ILE A 83 -10.55 1.71 -8.08
N ASN A 84 -10.79 1.58 -6.77
CA ASN A 84 -11.06 0.32 -6.09
C ASN A 84 -12.54 -0.12 -6.18
N ARG A 85 -13.39 0.63 -6.89
CA ARG A 85 -14.83 0.32 -7.06
C ARG A 85 -15.04 -1.12 -7.54
N ARG A 86 -16.18 -1.71 -7.18
CA ARG A 86 -16.43 -3.15 -7.37
C ARG A 86 -16.29 -3.64 -8.82
N ILE A 87 -16.64 -2.79 -9.79
CA ILE A 87 -16.68 -3.18 -11.21
C ILE A 87 -15.31 -3.13 -11.89
N ASN A 88 -14.32 -2.48 -11.28
CA ASN A 88 -13.01 -2.39 -11.88
C ASN A 88 -12.26 -3.72 -11.71
N ASP A 89 -11.64 -4.16 -12.80
CA ASP A 89 -10.71 -5.27 -12.78
C ASP A 89 -9.32 -4.76 -12.37
N VAL A 90 -9.01 -4.90 -11.09
CA VAL A 90 -7.74 -4.52 -10.47
C VAL A 90 -7.30 -5.63 -9.53
N PRO A 91 -5.99 -5.84 -9.30
CA PRO A 91 -5.52 -6.80 -8.31
C PRO A 91 -6.14 -6.50 -6.94
N ARG A 92 -6.68 -7.53 -6.27
CA ARG A 92 -7.31 -7.37 -4.96
C ARG A 92 -6.68 -8.26 -3.91
N ALA A 93 -6.58 -7.71 -2.71
CA ALA A 93 -6.01 -8.38 -1.56
C ALA A 93 -6.78 -8.03 -0.29
N ILE A 94 -6.62 -8.89 0.71
CA ILE A 94 -7.09 -8.67 2.07
C ILE A 94 -6.00 -9.14 3.01
N PHE A 95 -5.71 -8.33 4.02
CA PHE A 95 -4.90 -8.73 5.15
C PHE A 95 -5.78 -9.24 6.28
N SER A 96 -5.27 -10.22 7.03
CA SER A 96 -5.74 -10.44 8.40
C SER A 96 -5.07 -9.45 9.37
N PRO A 97 -5.70 -9.17 10.53
CA PRO A 97 -5.07 -8.35 11.57
C PRO A 97 -3.69 -8.88 11.99
N GLU A 98 -3.53 -10.20 12.09
CA GLU A 98 -2.26 -10.85 12.43
C GLU A 98 -1.21 -10.61 11.34
N GLU A 99 -1.58 -10.73 10.07
CA GLU A 99 -0.69 -10.46 8.95
C GLU A 99 -0.15 -9.02 8.98
N ILE A 100 -0.98 -8.04 9.35
CA ILE A 100 -0.56 -6.64 9.51
C ILE A 100 0.39 -6.48 10.69
N ALA A 101 0.09 -7.08 11.83
CA ALA A 101 0.96 -7.02 13.01
C ALA A 101 2.36 -7.59 12.72
N TYR A 102 2.45 -8.58 11.84
CA TYR A 102 3.72 -9.16 11.40
C TYR A 102 4.53 -8.28 10.43
N LEU A 103 3.99 -7.17 9.90
CA LEU A 103 4.72 -6.31 8.97
C LEU A 103 5.83 -5.47 9.63
N THR A 104 5.76 -5.26 10.95
CA THR A 104 6.65 -4.33 11.68
C THR A 104 7.58 -5.01 12.69
N VAL A 105 7.58 -6.34 12.74
CA VAL A 105 8.43 -7.15 13.65
C VAL A 105 9.62 -7.75 12.93
#